data_AF-K1S550-F1
#
_entry.id   AF-K1S550-F1
#
_cell.length_a   1.000
_cell.length_b   1.000
_cell.length_c   1.000
_cell.angle_alpha   90.00
_cell.angle_beta   90.00
_cell.angle_gamma   90.00
#
_symmetry.space_group_name_H-M   'P 1'
#
loop_
_entity.id
_entity.type
_entity.pdbx_description
1 polymer ?
#
loop_
_entity_poly.entity_id
_entity_poly.type
_entity_poly.pdbx_seq_one_letter_code
_entity_poly.pdbx_strand_id
1 'polypeptide(L)' 'MTTELTTKNAKAVIASKGAELKSLVIGGREIMWCGDPAFWGKTSPVLFPAIGN' A
#
# COMPACT_ATOMS: atom_id res chain seq x y z
N MET A 1 4.57 -1.74 12.41
CA MET A 1 4.48 -0.27 12.50
C MET A 1 4.02 0.25 11.16
N THR A 2 3.13 1.24 11.18
CA THR A 2 2.62 1.91 9.98
C THR A 2 2.84 3.41 10.14
N THR A 3 3.14 4.07 9.03
CA THR A 3 3.22 5.52 8.94
C THR A 3 2.00 6.01 8.16
N GLU A 4 1.30 6.99 8.71
CA GLU A 4 0.17 7.63 8.05
C GLU A 4 0.58 9.00 7.52
N LEU A 5 0.23 9.28 6.27
CA LEU A 5 0.41 10.58 5.64
C LEU A 5 -0.96 11.10 5.23
N THR A 6 -1.27 12.35 5.57
CA THR A 6 -2.57 12.96 5.26
C THR A 6 -2.38 14.33 4.66
N THR A 7 -3.17 14.62 3.63
CA THR A 7 -3.33 15.96 3.03
C THR A 7 -4.81 16.34 3.09
N LYS A 8 -5.18 17.48 2.50
CA LYS A 8 -6.59 17.92 2.45
C LYS A 8 -7.52 16.90 1.76
N ASN A 9 -7.07 16.24 0.69
CA ASN A 9 -7.92 15.41 -0.17
C ASN A 9 -7.45 13.95 -0.28
N ALA A 10 -6.37 13.57 0.42
CA ALA A 10 -5.82 12.23 0.34
C ALA A 10 -5.22 11.75 1.66
N LYS A 11 -5.26 10.43 1.89
CA LYS A 11 -4.64 9.75 3.02
C LYS A 11 -3.91 8.50 2.53
N ALA A 12 -2.69 8.28 3.00
CA ALA A 12 -1.90 7.10 2.71
C ALA A 12 -1.49 6.38 4.00
N VAL A 13 -1.45 5.05 3.96
CA VAL A 13 -0.92 4.21 5.04
C VAL A 13 0.18 3.33 4.47
N ILE A 14 1.38 3.45 5.04
CA ILE A 14 2.58 2.73 4.59
C ILE A 14 3.06 1.82 5.72
N ALA A 15 3.22 0.53 5.45
CA ALA A 15 3.85 -0.40 6.37
C ALA A 15 5.36 -0.22 6.35
N SER A 16 6.00 -0.11 7.52
CA SER A 16 7.46 0.01 7.60
C SER A 16 8.17 -1.21 7.01
N LYS A 17 7.54 -2.39 7.08
CA LYS A 17 8.06 -3.62 6.46
C LYS A 17 7.97 -3.49 4.95
N GLY A 18 9.13 -3.48 4.28
CA GLY A 18 9.21 -3.39 2.82
C GLY A 18 8.71 -2.07 2.24
N ALA A 19 8.53 -1.03 3.07
CA ALA A 19 7.95 0.26 2.70
C ALA A 19 6.64 0.12 1.89
N GLU A 20 5.82 -0.88 2.21
CA GLU A 20 4.67 -1.26 1.40
C GLU A 20 3.52 -0.27 1.59
N LEU A 21 3.05 0.34 0.49
CA LEU A 21 1.82 1.13 0.50
C LEU A 21 0.62 0.19 0.66
N LYS A 22 -0.11 0.32 1.79
CA LYS A 22 -1.25 -0.54 2.13
C LYS A 22 -2.60 0.08 1.80
N SER A 23 -2.70 1.40 1.86
CA SER A 23 -3.94 2.15 1.58
C SER A 23 -3.57 3.50 0.99
N LEU A 24 -4.35 3.93 0.00
CA LEU A 24 -4.31 5.26 -0.56
C LEU A 24 -5.73 5.67 -0.89
N VAL A 25 -6.27 6.58 -0.09
CA VAL A 25 -7.59 7.16 -0.30
C VAL A 25 -7.42 8.51 -0.98
N ILE A 26 -8.07 8.72 -2.11
CA ILE A 26 -8.09 10.00 -2.83
C ILE A 26 -9.55 10.37 -3.09
N GLY A 27 -9.96 11.57 -2.67
CA GLY A 27 -11.34 12.03 -2.87
C GLY A 27 -12.39 11.12 -2.22
N GLY A 28 -12.04 10.47 -1.10
CA GLY A 28 -12.92 9.54 -0.37
C GLY A 28 -12.96 8.11 -0.93
N ARG A 29 -12.28 7.82 -2.05
CA ARG A 29 -12.19 6.47 -2.63
C ARG A 29 -10.86 5.82 -2.31
N GLU A 30 -10.90 4.60 -1.76
CA GLU A 30 -9.72 3.72 -1.69
C GLU A 30 -9.36 3.25 -3.09
N ILE A 31 -8.09 3.42 -3.47
CA ILE A 31 -7.59 3.02 -4.80
C ILE A 31 -6.63 1.84 -4.74
N MET A 32 -6.17 1.43 -3.56
CA MET A 32 -5.33 0.26 -3.41
C MET A 32 -6.16 -1.02 -3.32
N TRP A 33 -5.58 -2.12 -3.81
CA TRP A 33 -6.13 -3.46 -3.60
C TRP A 33 -6.16 -3.82 -2.12
N CYS A 34 -7.25 -4.47 -1.67
CA CYS A 34 -7.47 -4.80 -0.26
C CYS A 34 -6.53 -5.89 0.31
N GLY A 35 -5.77 -6.58 -0.55
CA GLY A 35 -4.81 -7.60 -0.13
C GLY A 35 -5.47 -8.93 0.28
N ASP A 36 -6.62 -9.28 -0.29
CA ASP A 36 -7.27 -10.56 0.00
C ASP A 36 -6.35 -11.74 -0.41
N PRO A 37 -5.88 -12.56 0.55
CA PRO A 37 -4.97 -13.65 0.29
C PRO A 37 -5.55 -14.77 -0.58
N ALA A 38 -6.88 -14.85 -0.74
CA ALA A 38 -7.50 -15.79 -1.69
C ALA A 38 -7.14 -15.48 -3.15
N PHE A 39 -6.78 -14.22 -3.45
CA PHE A 39 -6.39 -13.77 -4.79
C PHE A 39 -4.92 -13.31 -4.82
N TRP A 40 -4.56 -12.36 -3.96
CA TRP A 40 -3.20 -11.84 -3.82
C TRP A 40 -3.03 -11.11 -2.48
N GLY A 41 -2.23 -11.69 -1.58
CA GLY A 41 -2.08 -11.21 -0.20
C GLY A 41 -1.18 -9.96 -0.01
N LYS A 42 -0.68 -9.36 -1.09
CA LYS A 42 0.09 -8.10 -1.04
C LYS A 42 -0.70 -6.99 -1.70
N THR A 43 -0.27 -5.74 -1.50
CA THR A 43 -0.93 -4.56 -2.05
C THR A 43 -0.03 -3.86 -3.06
N SER A 44 1.19 -3.50 -2.66
CA SER A 44 2.14 -2.76 -3.52
C SER A 44 3.58 -3.03 -3.07
N PRO A 45 4.12 -4.24 -3.31
CA PRO A 45 5.46 -4.60 -2.88
C PRO A 45 6.54 -3.80 -3.61
N VAL A 46 7.59 -3.41 -2.88
CA VAL A 46 8.84 -2.93 -3.47
C VAL A 46 9.66 -4.13 -3.95
N LEU A 47 10.14 -4.08 -5.19
CA LEU A 47 10.96 -5.13 -5.79
C LEU A 47 12.41 -4.65 -5.88
N PHE A 48 13.28 -5.20 -5.04
CA PHE A 48 14.70 -4.87 -4.96
C PHE A 48 15.47 -6.03 -4.28
N PRO A 49 16.72 -6.34 -4.67
CA PRO A 49 17.49 -5.77 -5.78
C PRO A 49 17.19 -6.39 -7.15
N ALA A 50 16.35 -7.42 -7.19
CA ALA A 50 15.97 -8.11 -8.41
C ALA A 50 14.45 -8.11 -8.59
N ILE A 51 14.02 -8.43 -9.82
CA ILE A 51 12.61 -8.52 -10.21
C ILE A 51 12.36 -9.96 -10.67
N GLY A 52 11.45 -10.66 -10.00
CA GLY A 52 11.05 -12.02 -10.37
C GLY A 52 12.14 -13.07 -10.14
N ASN A 53 11.92 -14.24 -10.74
CA ASN A 53 12.86 -15.36 -10.82
C ASN A 53 13.25 -15.59 -12.28
#